data_AF-A0A357V094-F1
#
_entry.id   AF-A0A357V094-F1
#
_cell.length_a   1.000
_cell.length_b   1.000
_cell.length_c   1.000
_cell.angle_alpha   90.00
_cell.angle_beta   90.00
_cell.angle_gamma   90.00
#
_symmetry.space_group_name_H-M   'P 1'
#
loop_
_entity.id
_entity.type
_entity.pdbx_description
1 polymer ?
#
loop_
_entity_poly.entity_id
_entity_poly.type
_entity_poly.pdbx_seq_one_letter_code
_entity_poly.pdbx_strand_id
1 'polypeptide(L)'
;MSSGVPAYTVVGMGAVAASVLGAPISTTLIIFEMTSDYTLTLAVMIAVVVSSEISHHFYDRSYFVRQLRERGIDLKEGIEAEVMQTITVNAVMRRNLSTVSMGTDLETLR
;
A
#
# COMPACT_ATOMS: atom_id res chain seq x y z
N MET A 1 -13.74 -20.03 25.92
CA MET A 1 -14.57 -19.74 24.73
C MET A 1 -14.02 -20.44 23.48
N SER A 2 -13.33 -21.58 23.61
CA SER A 2 -12.30 -21.99 22.64
C SER A 2 -12.79 -22.76 21.41
N SER A 3 -14.10 -22.97 21.21
CA SER A 3 -14.60 -23.70 20.04
C SER A 3 -16.08 -23.45 19.68
N GLY A 4 -16.68 -22.35 20.14
CA GLY A 4 -18.09 -22.01 19.89
C GLY A 4 -18.29 -20.94 18.81
N VAL A 5 -19.56 -20.69 18.42
CA VAL A 5 -19.95 -19.59 17.50
C VAL A 5 -19.25 -18.26 17.80
N PRO A 6 -19.12 -17.81 19.08
CA PRO A 6 -18.45 -16.54 19.38
C PRO A 6 -16.98 -16.48 18.97
N ALA A 7 -16.26 -17.61 19.04
CA ALA A 7 -14.85 -17.66 18.64
C ALA A 7 -14.69 -17.40 17.14
N TYR A 8 -15.51 -18.07 16.32
CA TYR A 8 -15.51 -17.86 14.88
C TYR A 8 -15.97 -16.44 14.50
N THR A 9 -16.91 -15.86 15.26
CA THR A 9 -17.31 -14.46 15.07
C THR A 9 -16.14 -13.50 15.28
N VAL A 10 -15.35 -13.68 16.36
CA VAL A 10 -14.18 -12.84 16.62
C VAL A 10 -13.11 -13.02 15.55
N VAL A 11 -12.85 -14.26 15.11
CA VAL A 11 -11.90 -14.55 14.03
C VAL A 11 -12.31 -13.87 12.73
N GLY A 12 -13.58 -14.00 12.31
CA GLY A 12 -14.09 -13.38 11.09
C GLY A 12 -14.06 -11.85 11.16
N MET A 13 -14.52 -11.28 12.29
CA MET A 13 -14.49 -9.84 12.51
C MET A 13 -13.07 -9.29 12.47
N GLY A 14 -12.12 -9.96 13.15
CA GLY A 14 -10.71 -9.56 13.18
C GLY A 14 -10.04 -9.61 11.82
N ALA A 15 -10.29 -10.67 11.05
CA ALA A 15 -9.75 -10.82 9.69
C ALA A 15 -10.23 -9.70 8.76
N VAL A 16 -11.53 -9.37 8.79
CA VAL A 16 -12.10 -8.29 7.98
C VAL A 16 -11.58 -6.92 8.44
N ALA A 17 -11.55 -6.66 9.74
CA ALA A 17 -11.05 -5.39 10.27
C ALA A 17 -9.59 -5.15 9.88
N ALA A 18 -8.73 -6.17 10.00
CA ALA A 18 -7.32 -6.08 9.66
C ALA A 18 -7.09 -5.75 8.18
N SER A 19 -7.82 -6.40 7.27
CA SER A 19 -7.67 -6.21 5.82
C SER A 19 -8.31 -4.92 5.31
N VAL A 20 -9.41 -4.49 5.91
CA VAL A 20 -10.03 -3.20 5.60
C VAL A 20 -9.12 -2.05 6.03
N LEU A 21 -8.63 -2.07 7.26
CA LEU A 21 -7.80 -1.00 7.81
C LEU A 21 -6.35 -1.05 7.29
N GLY A 22 -5.83 -2.23 6.97
CA GLY A 22 -4.41 -2.43 6.66
C GLY A 22 -3.51 -2.47 7.89
N ALA A 23 -4.05 -2.87 9.04
CA ALA A 23 -3.34 -2.87 10.33
C ALA A 23 -3.34 -4.28 10.97
N PRO A 24 -2.75 -5.30 10.32
CA PRO A 24 -2.86 -6.71 10.75
C PRO A 24 -2.25 -6.98 12.14
N ILE A 25 -1.09 -6.40 12.43
CA ILE A 25 -0.43 -6.56 13.73
C ILE A 25 -1.26 -5.91 14.85
N SER A 26 -1.65 -4.65 14.67
CA SER A 26 -2.44 -3.91 15.67
C SER A 26 -3.81 -4.56 15.91
N THR A 27 -4.51 -4.99 14.86
CA THR A 27 -5.81 -5.65 14.98
C THR A 27 -5.71 -6.95 15.78
N THR A 28 -4.67 -7.74 15.52
CA THR A 28 -4.41 -8.97 16.28
C THR A 28 -4.13 -8.66 17.74
N LEU A 29 -3.29 -7.67 18.04
CA LEU A 29 -2.97 -7.28 19.41
C LEU A 29 -4.19 -6.78 20.18
N ILE A 30 -5.04 -5.95 19.55
CA ILE A 30 -6.29 -5.48 20.17
C ILE A 30 -7.17 -6.68 20.55
N ILE A 31 -7.32 -7.66 19.65
CA ILE A 31 -8.13 -8.85 19.94
C ILE A 31 -7.49 -9.70 21.05
N PHE A 32 -6.16 -9.85 21.03
CA PHE A 32 -5.44 -10.53 22.10
C PHE A 32 -5.64 -9.84 23.45
N GLU A 33 -5.47 -8.53 23.54
CA GLU A 33 -5.64 -7.77 24.78
C GLU A 33 -7.08 -7.87 25.29
N MET A 34 -8.07 -7.70 24.41
CA MET A 34 -9.49 -7.74 24.75
C MET A 34 -9.97 -9.12 25.22
N THR A 35 -9.38 -10.20 24.70
CA THR A 35 -9.82 -11.57 25.00
C THR A 35 -8.92 -12.27 26.01
N SER A 36 -7.64 -11.88 26.08
CA SER A 36 -6.58 -12.54 26.85
C SER A 36 -6.51 -14.06 26.64
N ASP A 37 -6.97 -14.55 25.48
CA ASP A 37 -7.02 -15.98 25.11
C ASP A 37 -6.00 -16.25 23.99
N TYR A 38 -4.93 -16.97 24.34
CA TYR A 38 -3.85 -17.31 23.42
C TYR A 38 -4.31 -18.21 22.26
N THR A 39 -5.21 -19.17 22.51
CA THR A 39 -5.67 -20.10 21.47
C THR A 39 -6.54 -19.39 20.45
N LEU A 40 -7.44 -18.52 20.91
CA LEU A 40 -8.25 -17.68 20.02
C LEU A 40 -7.37 -16.72 19.21
N THR A 41 -6.39 -16.10 19.87
CA THR A 41 -5.47 -15.16 19.22
C THR A 41 -4.67 -15.81 18.11
N LEU A 42 -4.20 -17.04 18.31
CA LEU A 42 -3.49 -17.79 17.28
C LEU A 42 -4.39 -18.03 16.05
N ALA A 43 -5.66 -18.39 16.26
CA ALA A 43 -6.62 -18.57 15.17
C ALA A 43 -6.87 -17.25 14.41
N VAL A 44 -6.99 -16.13 15.14
CA VAL A 44 -7.14 -14.79 14.57
C VAL A 44 -5.91 -14.41 13.74
N MET A 45 -4.69 -14.66 14.23
CA MET A 45 -3.45 -14.38 13.49
C MET A 45 -3.44 -15.04 12.12
N ILE A 46 -3.75 -16.34 12.06
CA ILE A 46 -3.78 -17.09 10.80
C ILE A 46 -4.83 -16.49 9.85
N ALA A 47 -6.03 -16.22 10.36
CA ALA A 47 -7.10 -15.64 9.54
C ALA A 47 -6.76 -14.23 9.03
N VAL A 48 -6.13 -13.40 9.87
CA VAL A 48 -5.67 -12.06 9.53
C VAL A 48 -4.60 -12.10 8.43
N VAL A 49 -3.63 -13.01 8.52
CA VAL A 49 -2.60 -13.19 7.48
C VAL A 49 -3.23 -13.57 6.15
N VAL A 50 -4.09 -14.59 6.14
CA VAL A 50 -4.77 -15.04 4.90
C VAL A 50 -5.62 -13.90 4.31
N SER A 51 -6.39 -13.20 5.14
CA SER A 51 -7.23 -12.09 4.69
C SER A 51 -6.41 -10.90 4.17
N SER A 52 -5.27 -10.62 4.80
CA SER A 52 -4.35 -9.55 4.39
C SER A 52 -3.71 -9.88 3.05
N GLU A 53 -3.21 -11.10 2.86
CA GLU A 53 -2.64 -11.55 1.57
C GLU A 53 -3.66 -11.47 0.43
N ILE A 54 -4.90 -11.90 0.68
CA ILE A 54 -5.98 -11.75 -0.29
C ILE A 54 -6.19 -10.26 -0.61
N SER A 55 -6.27 -9.40 0.40
CA SER A 55 -6.44 -7.96 0.14
C SER A 55 -5.25 -7.32 -0.56
N HIS A 56 -4.02 -7.76 -0.26
CA HIS A 56 -2.81 -7.36 -0.95
C HIS A 56 -2.88 -7.68 -2.45
N HIS A 57 -3.47 -8.82 -2.81
CA HIS A 57 -3.64 -9.22 -4.19
C HIS A 57 -4.75 -8.44 -4.93
N PHE A 58 -5.87 -8.14 -4.27
CA PHE A 58 -7.05 -7.54 -4.92
C PHE A 58 -7.16 -6.00 -4.79
N TYR A 59 -6.63 -5.40 -3.72
CA TYR A 59 -6.96 -4.04 -3.27
C TYR A 59 -5.73 -3.17 -2.95
N ASP A 60 -4.58 -3.39 -3.57
CA ASP A 60 -3.30 -2.77 -3.17
C ASP A 60 -2.97 -3.10 -1.68
N ARG A 61 -2.37 -2.20 -0.89
CA ARG A 61 -1.95 -2.50 0.50
C ARG A 61 -3.11 -2.81 1.46
N SER A 62 -4.28 -2.20 1.26
CA SER A 62 -5.49 -2.43 2.05
C SER A 62 -6.68 -1.75 1.38
N TYR A 63 -7.89 -2.14 1.75
CA TYR A 63 -9.09 -1.49 1.22
C TYR A 63 -9.14 0.01 1.59
N PHE A 64 -8.68 0.40 2.78
CA PHE A 64 -8.57 1.79 3.18
C PHE A 64 -7.68 2.62 2.25
N VAL A 65 -6.52 2.10 1.86
CA VAL A 65 -5.64 2.79 0.89
C VAL A 65 -6.33 2.95 -0.47
N ARG A 66 -7.07 1.92 -0.92
CA ARG A 66 -7.87 2.03 -2.13
C ARG A 66 -8.94 3.11 -2.04
N GLN A 67 -9.65 3.23 -0.91
CA GLN A 67 -10.64 4.29 -0.70
C GLN A 67 -10.02 5.70 -0.78
N LEU A 68 -8.80 5.87 -0.25
CA LEU A 68 -8.08 7.14 -0.37
C LEU A 68 -7.73 7.45 -1.82
N ARG A 69 -7.25 6.44 -2.56
CA ARG A 69 -6.94 6.57 -3.98
C ARG A 69 -8.16 6.91 -4.83
N GLU A 70 -9.31 6.30 -4.55
CA GLU A 70 -10.60 6.61 -5.21
C GLU A 70 -11.06 8.06 -4.92
N ARG A 71 -10.56 8.70 -3.86
CA ARG A 71 -10.78 10.12 -3.54
C ARG A 71 -9.70 11.04 -4.10
N GLY A 72 -8.77 10.52 -4.90
CA GLY A 72 -7.65 11.28 -5.46
C GLY A 72 -6.50 11.53 -4.47
N ILE A 73 -6.48 10.86 -3.31
CA ILE A 73 -5.38 10.92 -2.35
C ILE A 73 -4.47 9.74 -2.61
N ASP A 74 -3.32 9.98 -3.25
CA ASP A 74 -2.35 8.93 -3.51
C ASP A 74 -1.30 8.85 -2.40
N LEU A 75 -1.19 7.69 -1.75
CA LEU A 75 -0.11 7.39 -0.78
C LEU A 75 1.08 6.70 -1.45
N LYS A 76 1.00 6.42 -2.77
CA LYS A 76 2.04 5.75 -3.56
C LYS A 76 3.14 6.68 -4.05
N GLU A 77 3.21 7.92 -3.60
CA GLU A 77 4.48 8.64 -3.68
C GLU A 77 5.44 7.98 -2.68
N GLY A 78 5.97 6.81 -3.06
CA GLY A 78 7.05 6.17 -2.32
C GLY A 78 8.24 7.13 -2.24
N ILE A 79 9.22 6.76 -1.41
CA ILE A 79 10.43 7.56 -1.19
C ILE A 79 11.04 8.03 -2.52
N GLU A 80 11.00 7.22 -3.58
CA GLU A 80 11.50 7.58 -4.91
C GLU A 80 10.76 8.76 -5.57
N ALA A 81 9.43 8.81 -5.46
CA ALA A 81 8.63 9.91 -5.97
C ALA A 81 8.81 11.18 -5.13
N GLU A 82 8.88 11.04 -3.81
CA GLU A 82 9.18 12.14 -2.89
C GLU A 82 10.59 12.73 -3.13
N VAL A 83 11.57 11.86 -3.37
CA VAL A 83 12.93 12.26 -3.77
C VAL A 83 12.90 12.92 -5.16
N MET A 84 12.17 12.39 -6.13
CA MET A 84 12.03 13.01 -7.46
C MET A 84 11.38 14.39 -7.38
N GLN A 85 10.39 14.61 -6.51
CA GLN A 85 9.80 15.93 -6.26
C GLN A 85 10.80 16.93 -5.67
N THR A 86 11.87 16.45 -5.02
CA THR A 86 12.93 17.29 -4.46
C THR A 86 13.96 17.71 -5.53
N ILE A 87 14.06 16.98 -6.65
CA ILE A 87 15.06 17.25 -7.70
C ILE A 87 14.49 18.24 -8.73
N THR A 88 15.11 19.41 -8.84
CA THR A 88 14.70 20.40 -9.86
C THR A 88 15.06 19.93 -11.27
N VAL A 89 14.20 20.23 -12.25
CA VAL A 89 14.44 19.91 -13.68
C VAL A 89 15.80 20.45 -14.15
N ASN A 90 16.19 21.63 -13.67
CA ASN A 90 17.47 22.25 -14.01
C ASN A 90 18.70 21.42 -13.58
N ALA A 91 18.57 20.63 -12.50
CA ALA A 91 19.66 19.79 -11.99
C ALA A 91 19.92 18.55 -12.86
N VAL A 92 18.92 18.09 -13.62
CA VAL A 92 18.98 16.87 -14.44
C VAL A 92 18.89 17.13 -15.96
N MET A 93 18.52 18.35 -16.37
CA MET A 93 18.44 18.73 -17.78
C MET A 93 19.82 18.69 -18.47
N ARG A 94 19.92 17.98 -19.60
CA ARG A 94 21.09 18.06 -20.48
C ARG A 94 21.13 19.42 -21.18
N ARG A 95 22.19 20.20 -20.94
CA ARG A 95 22.36 21.55 -21.50
C ARG A 95 23.05 21.59 -22.86
N ASN A 96 23.78 20.53 -23.23
CA ASN A 96 24.36 20.40 -24.57
C ASN A 96 23.30 19.85 -25.54
N LEU A 97 22.59 20.75 -26.20
CA LEU A 97 21.59 20.43 -27.21
C LEU A 97 22.11 20.92 -28.57
N SER A 98 22.18 20.03 -29.55
CA SER A 98 22.36 20.40 -30.94
C SER A 98 21.03 20.97 -31.44
N THR A 99 20.94 22.30 -31.53
CA THR A 99 19.78 22.97 -32.10
C THR A 99 20.00 23.17 -33.60
N VAL A 100 18.98 22.88 -34.41
CA VAL A 100 19.01 23.08 -35.86
C VAL A 100 18.09 24.25 -36.17
N SER A 101 18.62 25.25 -36.87
CA SER A 101 17.84 26.43 -37.26
C SER A 101 17.05 26.10 -38.53
N MET A 102 15.91 26.77 -38.75
CA MET A 102 15.07 26.55 -39.94
C MET A 102 15.76 26.94 -41.26
N GLY A 103 16.93 27.61 -41.20
CA GLY A 103 17.76 27.92 -42.36
C GLY A 103 18.98 27.00 -42.54
N THR A 104 19.09 25.90 -41.78
CA THR A 104 20.22 24.98 -41.89
C THR A 104 20.08 24.09 -43.13
N ASP A 105 21.14 24.07 -43.95
CA ASP A 105 21.18 23.34 -45.22
C ASP A 105 21.34 21.82 -45.01
N LEU A 106 20.74 21.00 -45.87
CA LEU A 106 20.75 19.53 -45.71
C LEU A 106 22.15 18.91 -45.77
N GLU A 107 23.12 19.56 -46.42
CA GLU A 107 24.51 19.09 -46.46
C GLU A 107 25.22 19.20 -45.10
N THR A 108 24.78 20.10 -44.21
CA THR A 108 25.39 20.31 -42.89
C THR A 108 24.87 19.35 -41.82
N LEU A 109 23.80 18.59 -42.12
CA LEU A 109 23.16 17.61 -41.23
C LEU A 109 23.60 16.15 -41.46
N ARG A 110 24.54 15.92 -42.39
CA ARG A 110 25.07 14.60 -42.71
C ARG A 110 26.23 14.21 -41.81
#